data_AF-A0A8C7XUI4-F1
#
_entry.id   AF-A0A8C7XUI4-F1
#
_cell.length_a   1.000
_cell.length_b   1.000
_cell.length_c   1.000
_cell.angle_alpha   90.00
_cell.angle_beta   90.00
_cell.angle_gamma   90.00
#
_symmetry.space_group_name_H-M   'P 1'
#
loop_
_entity.id
_entity.type
_entity.pdbx_description
1 polymer ?
#
loop_
_entity_poly.entity_id
_entity_poly.type
_entity_poly.pdbx_seq_one_letter_code
_entity_poly.pdbx_strand_id
1 'polypeptide(L)'
;MEDVVLHFPPQSADGPGSLLEWTEKLLEPFPCRPPPLFQPWFADGRLPIRPARPAPVIPAAEKVFPSTQPGAETTSENGHADGTSAEDPQSQRSQWSKDVSETPNPPGNQDVAPIRQSWIIFPLREPFPHSCLLSKHFDSTVNVHRLHLRQRAKWVITKHNCGSVEKVWRFLNRPVRRSRLPTCNANLQRERAEVWVFCDVLFAEQVGRLLKEELQLSGSIFLSVHRLGRVFSL
;
A
#
# COMPACT_ATOMS: atom_id res chain seq x y z
N MET A 1 -41.94 -9.68 -2.15
CA MET A 1 -41.08 -9.15 -3.23
C MET A 1 -40.39 -7.95 -2.63
N GLU A 2 -39.07 -7.93 -2.57
CA GLU A 2 -38.33 -6.81 -1.99
C GLU A 2 -38.21 -5.71 -3.04
N ASP A 3 -38.51 -4.46 -2.65
CA ASP A 3 -38.37 -3.31 -3.56
C ASP A 3 -36.88 -2.96 -3.71
N VAL A 4 -36.35 -3.08 -4.92
CA VAL A 4 -34.96 -2.76 -5.25
C VAL A 4 -34.87 -1.39 -5.91
N VAL A 5 -34.04 -0.49 -5.35
CA VAL A 5 -33.77 0.83 -5.91
C VAL A 5 -32.37 0.85 -6.53
N LEU A 6 -32.29 0.96 -7.86
CA LEU A 6 -31.03 1.06 -8.60
C LEU A 6 -30.55 2.52 -8.68
N HIS A 7 -29.43 2.83 -8.05
CA HIS A 7 -28.76 4.13 -8.16
C HIS A 7 -27.61 4.04 -9.18
N PHE A 8 -27.64 4.85 -10.24
CA PHE A 8 -26.59 4.88 -11.27
C PHE A 8 -26.20 6.33 -11.64
N PRO A 9 -24.95 6.56 -12.06
CA PRO A 9 -24.50 7.90 -12.45
C PRO A 9 -25.13 8.36 -13.76
N PRO A 10 -25.45 9.67 -13.91
CA PRO A 10 -26.15 10.21 -15.08
C PRO A 10 -25.34 10.17 -16.38
N GLN A 11 -24.06 9.78 -16.35
CA GLN A 11 -23.14 9.71 -17.49
C GLN A 11 -22.79 8.26 -17.89
N SER A 12 -23.62 7.30 -17.49
CA SER A 12 -23.51 5.91 -17.96
C SER A 12 -23.59 5.85 -19.49
N ALA A 13 -22.56 5.32 -20.15
CA ALA A 13 -22.57 5.07 -21.60
C ALA A 13 -23.57 3.97 -21.97
N ASP A 14 -23.88 3.08 -21.02
CA ASP A 14 -24.88 2.04 -21.16
C ASP A 14 -26.27 2.60 -20.80
N GLY A 15 -27.23 2.38 -21.70
CA GLY A 15 -28.61 2.80 -21.48
C GLY A 15 -29.25 2.09 -20.28
N PRO A 16 -30.29 2.69 -19.67
CA PRO A 16 -30.90 2.19 -18.44
C PRO A 16 -31.42 0.75 -18.53
N GLY A 17 -31.83 0.29 -19.73
CA GLY A 17 -32.27 -1.09 -19.95
C GLY A 17 -31.16 -2.13 -19.78
N SER A 18 -29.94 -1.84 -20.22
CA SER A 18 -28.79 -2.74 -20.07
C SER A 18 -28.41 -2.90 -18.59
N LEU A 19 -28.46 -1.80 -17.84
CA LEU A 19 -28.20 -1.80 -16.40
C LEU A 19 -29.25 -2.62 -15.64
N LEU A 20 -30.52 -2.54 -16.03
CA LEU A 20 -31.59 -3.33 -15.42
C LEU A 20 -31.40 -4.83 -15.66
N GLU A 21 -31.16 -5.24 -16.90
CA GLU A 21 -30.93 -6.65 -17.25
C GLU A 21 -29.73 -7.23 -16.50
N TRP A 22 -28.65 -6.45 -16.36
CA TRP A 22 -27.48 -6.86 -15.60
C TRP A 22 -27.74 -6.94 -14.10
N THR A 23 -28.47 -5.97 -13.54
CA THR A 23 -28.83 -5.95 -12.12
C THR A 23 -29.72 -7.14 -11.77
N GLU A 24 -30.66 -7.50 -12.65
CA GLU A 24 -31.49 -8.69 -12.50
C GLU A 24 -30.63 -9.95 -12.39
N LYS A 25 -29.68 -10.15 -13.31
CA LYS A 25 -28.74 -11.29 -13.28
C LYS A 25 -27.86 -11.32 -12.03
N LEU A 26 -27.50 -10.17 -11.46
CA LEU A 26 -26.71 -10.10 -10.23
C LEU A 26 -27.50 -10.44 -8.98
N LEU A 27 -28.80 -10.12 -8.98
CA LEU A 27 -29.70 -10.42 -7.88
C LEU A 27 -30.19 -11.87 -7.91
N GLU A 28 -29.98 -12.59 -9.02
CA GLU A 28 -30.24 -14.02 -9.08
C GLU A 28 -29.46 -14.75 -7.97
N PRO A 29 -30.13 -15.64 -7.20
CA PRO A 29 -29.46 -16.47 -6.22
C PRO A 29 -28.37 -17.31 -6.88
N PHE A 30 -27.13 -17.14 -6.43
CA PHE A 30 -26.00 -17.94 -6.87
C PHE A 30 -25.60 -18.94 -5.78
N PRO A 31 -24.97 -20.07 -6.14
CA PRO A 31 -24.52 -21.05 -5.16
C PRO A 31 -23.45 -20.45 -4.25
N CYS A 32 -23.82 -20.17 -3.00
CA CYS A 32 -22.88 -19.77 -1.96
C CYS A 32 -22.07 -20.99 -1.51
N ARG A 33 -20.74 -20.94 -1.69
CA ARG A 33 -19.86 -21.92 -1.05
C ARG A 33 -19.77 -21.59 0.44
N PRO A 34 -19.87 -22.58 1.34
CA PRO A 34 -19.61 -22.32 2.75
C PRO A 34 -18.18 -21.78 2.88
N PRO A 35 -17.97 -20.71 3.68
CA PRO A 35 -16.63 -20.20 3.90
C PRO A 35 -15.78 -21.32 4.51
N PRO A 36 -14.55 -21.53 4.02
CA PRO A 36 -13.67 -22.54 4.61
C PRO A 36 -13.44 -22.20 6.07
N LEU A 37 -13.61 -23.18 6.95
CA LEU A 37 -13.21 -23.02 8.35
C LEU A 37 -11.71 -22.79 8.39
N PHE A 38 -11.28 -21.80 9.17
CA PHE A 38 -9.86 -21.58 9.37
C PHE A 38 -9.23 -22.82 10.02
N GLN A 39 -8.30 -23.42 9.31
CA GLN A 39 -7.48 -24.52 9.80
C GLN A 39 -6.03 -24.05 9.79
N PRO A 40 -5.34 -24.06 10.95
CA PRO A 40 -3.90 -23.84 10.98
C PRO A 40 -3.22 -24.83 10.04
N TRP A 41 -2.41 -24.34 9.11
CA TRP A 41 -1.66 -25.22 8.20
C TRP A 41 -0.70 -26.16 8.93
N PHE A 42 -0.32 -25.81 10.16
CA PHE A 42 0.51 -26.60 11.03
C PHE A 42 -0.18 -26.75 12.38
N ALA A 43 -0.61 -27.97 12.69
CA ALA A 43 -1.10 -28.36 14.02
C ALA A 43 0.02 -28.98 14.86
N ASP A 44 1.26 -28.50 14.68
CA ASP A 44 2.45 -29.14 15.23
C ASP A 44 2.62 -28.78 16.71
N GLY A 45 2.61 -29.79 17.59
CA GLY A 45 2.97 -29.67 19.00
C GLY A 45 4.48 -29.57 19.26
N ARG A 46 5.25 -29.20 18.23
CA ARG A 46 6.71 -29.10 18.31
C ARG A 46 7.10 -27.79 18.97
N LEU A 47 8.04 -27.86 19.90
CA LEU A 47 8.56 -26.67 20.56
C LEU A 47 9.30 -25.79 19.52
N PRO A 48 8.95 -24.49 19.42
CA PRO A 48 9.65 -23.60 18.50
C PRO A 48 11.11 -23.46 18.94
N ILE A 49 12.03 -23.54 17.98
CA ILE A 49 13.44 -23.23 18.23
C ILE A 49 13.53 -21.74 18.55
N ARG A 50 13.96 -21.40 19.77
CA ARG A 50 14.17 -20.01 20.19
C ARG A 50 15.66 -19.68 20.22
N PRO A 51 16.06 -18.48 19.78
CA PRO A 51 17.41 -17.99 20.01
C PRO A 51 17.74 -18.01 21.51
N ALA A 52 18.96 -18.40 21.87
CA ALA A 52 19.40 -18.42 23.28
C ALA A 52 19.47 -17.02 23.91
N ARG A 53 19.64 -15.98 23.09
CA ARG A 53 19.76 -14.59 23.54
C ARG A 53 18.52 -13.79 23.13
N PRO A 54 17.94 -12.99 24.05
CA PRO A 54 16.85 -12.08 23.71
C PRO A 54 17.34 -10.99 22.76
N ALA A 55 16.40 -10.38 22.03
CA ALA A 55 16.70 -9.20 21.24
C ALA A 55 17.23 -8.07 22.15
N PRO A 56 18.19 -7.26 21.69
CA PRO A 56 18.63 -6.08 22.44
C PRO A 56 17.44 -5.16 22.71
N VAL A 57 17.15 -4.93 23.98
CA VAL A 57 16.13 -3.94 24.39
C VAL A 57 16.84 -2.59 24.45
N ILE A 58 16.47 -1.67 23.56
CA ILE A 58 16.87 -0.28 23.68
C ILE A 58 15.93 0.33 24.74
N PRO A 59 16.41 0.72 25.94
CA PRO A 59 15.57 1.46 26.86
C PRO A 59 15.10 2.73 26.15
N ALA A 60 13.81 3.04 26.26
CA ALA A 60 13.27 4.29 25.74
C ALA A 60 14.10 5.42 26.37
N ALA A 61 14.81 6.17 25.53
CA ALA A 61 15.58 7.31 25.99
C ALA A 61 14.60 8.29 26.64
N GLU A 62 14.60 8.37 27.96
CA GLU A 62 14.15 9.56 28.65
C GLU A 62 15.00 10.71 28.11
N LYS A 63 14.38 11.55 27.28
CA LYS A 63 14.96 12.81 26.84
C LYS A 63 15.01 13.74 28.06
N VAL A 64 15.99 13.52 28.94
CA VAL A 64 16.51 14.58 29.77
C VAL A 64 17.71 15.11 29.03
N PHE A 65 17.56 16.28 28.43
CA PHE A 65 18.71 17.06 27.97
C PHE A 65 19.34 17.70 29.19
N PRO A 66 20.58 17.34 29.62
CA PRO A 66 21.32 18.18 30.53
C PRO A 66 22.00 19.25 29.68
N SER A 67 21.42 20.44 29.65
CA SER A 67 22.21 21.64 29.39
C SER A 67 23.17 21.80 30.56
N THR A 68 24.47 21.56 30.36
CA THR A 68 25.60 22.38 30.85
C THR A 68 26.93 21.69 30.52
N GLN A 69 27.90 22.52 30.13
CA GLN A 69 29.22 22.23 29.57
C GLN A 69 30.27 21.65 30.59
N PRO A 70 31.50 21.29 30.14
CA PRO A 70 32.27 20.13 30.62
C PRO A 70 33.27 20.42 31.75
N GLY A 71 33.62 19.37 32.50
CA GLY A 71 34.73 19.39 33.47
C GLY A 71 35.14 17.99 33.96
N ALA A 72 36.35 17.59 33.56
CA ALA A 72 37.36 16.72 34.20
C ALA A 72 36.98 15.54 35.14
N GLU A 73 37.48 14.36 34.74
CA GLU A 73 38.34 13.41 35.50
C GLU A 73 37.78 12.43 36.57
N THR A 74 38.21 11.17 36.36
CA THR A 74 38.66 10.13 37.30
C THR A 74 37.67 9.23 38.09
N THR A 75 37.74 7.93 37.74
CA THR A 75 38.13 6.78 38.60
C THR A 75 37.10 6.05 39.49
N SER A 76 37.12 4.72 39.30
CA SER A 76 36.92 3.57 40.22
C SER A 76 35.56 3.21 40.85
N GLU A 77 35.26 1.93 40.60
CA GLU A 77 34.92 0.86 41.56
C GLU A 77 33.54 0.76 42.25
N ASN A 78 32.93 -0.41 41.99
CA ASN A 78 32.32 -1.37 42.91
C ASN A 78 31.25 -0.91 43.92
N GLY A 79 30.10 -1.60 43.89
CA GLY A 79 29.31 -1.77 45.12
C GLY A 79 27.85 -2.18 44.93
N HIS A 80 27.53 -3.34 45.49
CA HIS A 80 26.23 -4.01 45.66
C HIS A 80 25.16 -3.26 46.52
N ALA A 81 23.96 -3.87 46.51
CA ALA A 81 22.84 -3.84 47.49
C ALA A 81 21.73 -2.80 47.20
N ASP A 82 20.51 -3.23 46.84
CA ASP A 82 19.44 -3.83 47.66
C ASP A 82 18.57 -2.76 48.36
N GLY A 83 17.25 -2.95 48.33
CA GLY A 83 16.34 -2.31 49.28
C GLY A 83 15.34 -1.25 48.77
N THR A 84 14.13 -1.72 48.47
CA THR A 84 12.85 -1.26 49.08
C THR A 84 12.36 0.20 48.95
N SER A 85 11.28 0.33 48.16
CA SER A 85 10.00 1.05 48.41
C SER A 85 9.89 2.58 48.56
N ALA A 86 8.85 3.08 47.85
CA ALA A 86 7.99 4.23 48.15
C ALA A 86 8.62 5.63 47.84
N GLU A 87 7.99 6.63 47.22
CA GLU A 87 6.60 6.94 46.84
C GLU A 87 6.60 7.80 45.54
N ASP A 88 5.46 7.80 44.86
CA ASP A 88 5.12 8.57 43.66
C ASP A 88 4.78 10.04 44.03
N PRO A 89 4.88 11.02 43.11
CA PRO A 89 3.59 11.51 42.59
C PRO A 89 3.58 11.92 41.10
N GLN A 90 2.61 11.31 40.40
CA GLN A 90 1.64 11.92 39.47
C GLN A 90 2.17 12.69 38.25
N SER A 91 2.14 12.01 37.10
CA SER A 91 1.91 12.65 35.80
C SER A 91 0.77 11.96 35.05
N GLN A 92 -0.19 12.77 34.62
CA GLN A 92 -1.47 12.42 34.03
C GLN A 92 -1.32 11.52 32.79
N ARG A 93 -1.86 10.30 32.89
CA ARG A 93 -2.08 9.41 31.73
C ARG A 93 -3.58 9.28 31.49
N SER A 94 -4.01 9.87 30.37
CA SER A 94 -5.39 9.85 29.90
C SER A 94 -5.89 8.40 29.74
N GLN A 95 -6.91 8.06 30.53
CA GLN A 95 -7.62 6.80 30.52
C GLN A 95 -8.42 6.62 29.22
N TRP A 96 -8.17 5.52 28.50
CA TRP A 96 -9.20 4.91 27.64
C TRP A 96 -9.86 3.81 28.46
N SER A 97 -11.01 4.13 29.04
CA SER A 97 -11.78 3.20 29.85
C SER A 97 -12.30 2.04 29.00
N LYS A 98 -11.87 0.82 29.35
CA LYS A 98 -12.70 -0.38 29.24
C LYS A 98 -13.55 -0.41 30.49
N ASP A 99 -14.87 -0.52 30.35
CA ASP A 99 -15.63 -1.40 31.22
C ASP A 99 -16.81 -2.01 30.47
N VAL A 100 -16.95 -3.31 30.72
CA VAL A 100 -17.98 -4.22 30.25
C VAL A 100 -18.88 -4.47 31.45
N SER A 101 -20.20 -4.46 31.20
CA SER A 101 -21.26 -5.23 31.86
C SER A 101 -22.40 -4.35 32.37
N GLU A 102 -23.50 -4.34 31.64
CA GLU A 102 -24.82 -4.39 32.25
C GLU A 102 -25.79 -5.09 31.29
N THR A 103 -26.33 -6.21 31.75
CA THR A 103 -27.39 -6.97 31.08
C THR A 103 -28.71 -6.23 31.24
N PRO A 104 -29.54 -6.11 30.17
CA PRO A 104 -30.97 -5.92 30.36
C PRO A 104 -31.75 -7.14 29.86
N ASN A 105 -32.57 -7.72 30.74
CA ASN A 105 -33.66 -8.64 30.39
C ASN A 105 -34.69 -7.94 29.46
N PRO A 106 -35.53 -8.70 28.73
CA PRO A 106 -36.05 -8.29 27.43
C PRO A 106 -37.29 -7.38 27.54
N PRO A 107 -37.41 -6.34 26.69
CA PRO A 107 -38.70 -5.78 26.32
C PRO A 107 -39.15 -6.36 24.98
N GLY A 108 -40.42 -6.78 24.95
CA GLY A 108 -41.06 -7.48 23.84
C GLY A 108 -41.20 -6.69 22.54
N ASN A 109 -41.59 -7.45 21.51
CA ASN A 109 -42.11 -7.06 20.19
C ASN A 109 -41.94 -5.58 19.85
N GLN A 110 -40.79 -5.23 19.29
CA GLN A 110 -40.68 -4.08 18.42
C GLN A 110 -40.31 -4.60 17.04
N ASP A 111 -41.20 -4.33 16.08
CA ASP A 111 -41.01 -4.61 14.67
C ASP A 111 -39.63 -4.12 14.23
N VAL A 112 -38.76 -5.08 13.93
CA VAL A 112 -37.45 -4.81 13.34
C VAL A 112 -37.72 -4.22 11.97
N ALA A 113 -37.59 -2.91 11.83
CA ALA A 113 -37.59 -2.25 10.53
C ALA A 113 -36.61 -3.00 9.61
N PRO A 114 -37.01 -3.38 8.39
CA PRO A 114 -36.17 -4.21 7.54
C PRO A 114 -34.84 -3.49 7.30
N ILE A 115 -33.75 -4.16 7.67
CA ILE A 115 -32.39 -3.67 7.45
C ILE A 115 -32.24 -3.44 5.95
N ARG A 116 -32.25 -2.17 5.55
CA ARG A 116 -32.14 -1.77 4.15
C ARG A 116 -30.70 -2.02 3.71
N GLN A 117 -30.46 -3.19 3.13
CA GLN A 117 -29.17 -3.53 2.55
C GLN A 117 -28.98 -2.72 1.28
N SER A 118 -28.12 -1.70 1.34
CA SER A 118 -27.72 -0.93 0.16
C SER A 118 -26.39 -1.47 -0.35
N TRP A 119 -26.37 -1.83 -1.62
CA TRP A 119 -25.15 -2.17 -2.33
C TRP A 119 -24.83 -1.04 -3.29
N ILE A 120 -23.58 -0.57 -3.26
CA ILE A 120 -23.05 0.36 -4.25
C ILE A 120 -22.08 -0.45 -5.10
N ILE A 121 -22.47 -0.69 -6.35
CA ILE A 121 -21.56 -1.21 -7.35
C ILE A 121 -20.74 -0.02 -7.82
N PHE A 122 -19.52 0.09 -7.31
CA PHE A 122 -18.51 0.85 -8.02
C PHE A 122 -18.11 0.00 -9.22
N PRO A 123 -18.37 0.43 -10.47
CA PRO A 123 -17.59 -0.13 -11.55
C PRO A 123 -16.14 0.12 -11.14
N LEU A 124 -15.35 -0.95 -11.00
CA LEU A 124 -13.90 -0.80 -11.08
C LEU A 124 -13.75 -0.06 -12.40
N ARG A 125 -13.38 1.21 -12.28
CA ARG A 125 -13.10 2.09 -13.39
C ARG A 125 -12.05 1.31 -14.21
N GLU A 126 -12.49 0.60 -15.24
CA GLU A 126 -11.72 0.43 -16.45
C GLU A 126 -12.15 1.56 -17.37
N PRO A 127 -11.73 2.82 -17.10
CA PRO A 127 -11.84 3.80 -18.14
C PRO A 127 -10.77 3.44 -19.17
N PHE A 128 -11.13 3.68 -20.42
CA PHE A 128 -10.28 3.71 -21.60
C PHE A 128 -10.22 2.41 -22.39
N PRO A 129 -10.85 2.36 -23.59
CA PRO A 129 -10.33 1.49 -24.64
C PRO A 129 -8.82 1.72 -24.73
N HIS A 130 -8.05 0.63 -24.61
CA HIS A 130 -6.59 0.63 -24.48
C HIS A 130 -5.86 1.44 -25.56
N SER A 131 -6.54 1.70 -26.68
CA SER A 131 -6.11 2.51 -27.81
C SER A 131 -6.11 4.04 -27.59
N CYS A 132 -6.65 4.56 -26.48
CA CYS A 132 -6.71 6.01 -26.23
C CYS A 132 -5.58 6.56 -25.33
N LEU A 133 -4.93 5.72 -24.51
CA LEU A 133 -3.89 6.17 -23.57
C LEU A 133 -2.47 6.14 -24.15
N LEU A 134 -2.25 5.34 -25.19
CA LEU A 134 -0.94 5.07 -25.76
C LEU A 134 -0.74 5.87 -27.05
N SER A 135 0.43 6.46 -27.23
CA SER A 135 0.80 7.05 -28.50
C SER A 135 0.91 5.96 -29.58
N LYS A 136 0.70 6.33 -30.85
CA LYS A 136 0.87 5.40 -31.98
C LYS A 136 2.26 4.73 -31.97
N HIS A 137 3.28 5.45 -31.52
CA HIS A 137 4.65 4.94 -31.42
C HIS A 137 4.79 3.87 -30.32
N PHE A 138 4.21 4.12 -29.15
CA PHE A 138 4.23 3.14 -28.07
C PHE A 138 3.33 1.94 -28.36
N ASP A 139 2.16 2.16 -28.95
CA ASP A 139 1.25 1.08 -29.38
C ASP A 139 1.92 0.17 -30.43
N SER A 140 2.62 0.75 -31.41
CA SER A 140 3.44 -0.02 -32.35
C SER A 140 4.50 -0.87 -31.64
N THR A 141 5.16 -0.33 -30.63
CA THR A 141 6.16 -1.05 -29.83
C THR A 141 5.55 -2.22 -29.06
N VAL A 142 4.39 -2.01 -28.43
CA VAL A 142 3.62 -3.04 -27.72
C VAL A 142 3.24 -4.18 -28.68
N ASN A 143 2.78 -3.84 -29.89
CA ASN A 143 2.41 -4.80 -30.91
C ASN A 143 3.62 -5.59 -31.46
N VAL A 144 4.72 -4.91 -31.79
CA VAL A 144 5.96 -5.53 -32.31
C VAL A 144 6.53 -6.53 -31.31
N HIS A 145 6.56 -6.17 -30.03
CA HIS A 145 7.08 -7.02 -28.97
C HIS A 145 6.04 -7.96 -28.35
N ARG A 146 4.79 -7.95 -28.85
CA ARG A 146 3.64 -8.72 -28.35
C ARG A 146 3.49 -8.62 -26.83
N LEU A 147 3.61 -7.41 -26.29
CA LEU A 147 3.55 -7.17 -24.85
C LEU A 147 2.11 -7.23 -24.35
N HIS A 148 1.90 -7.88 -23.22
CA HIS A 148 0.61 -7.84 -22.55
C HIS A 148 0.48 -6.54 -21.72
N LEU A 149 -0.66 -5.86 -21.78
CA LEU A 149 -0.84 -4.55 -21.13
C LEU A 149 -0.69 -4.60 -19.60
N ARG A 150 -1.03 -5.72 -18.96
CA ARG A 150 -0.83 -5.94 -17.51
C ARG A 150 0.54 -6.52 -17.16
N GLN A 151 1.42 -6.73 -18.14
CA GLN A 151 2.77 -7.20 -17.88
C GLN A 151 3.58 -6.11 -17.16
N ARG A 152 4.46 -6.53 -16.24
CA ARG A 152 5.37 -5.59 -15.58
C ARG A 152 6.54 -5.24 -16.49
N ALA A 153 6.73 -3.94 -16.69
CA ALA A 153 7.90 -3.34 -17.31
C ALA A 153 8.62 -2.46 -16.30
N LYS A 154 9.87 -2.08 -16.59
CA LYS A 154 10.66 -1.16 -15.76
C LYS A 154 11.27 -0.04 -16.57
N TRP A 155 11.11 1.19 -16.11
CA TRP A 155 11.92 2.32 -16.54
C TRP A 155 13.28 2.27 -15.85
N VAL A 156 14.34 2.41 -16.63
CA VAL A 156 15.71 2.47 -16.13
C VAL A 156 16.19 3.91 -16.21
N ILE A 157 16.40 4.51 -15.04
CA ILE A 157 16.98 5.84 -14.87
C ILE A 157 18.40 5.65 -14.40
N THR A 158 19.36 6.22 -15.11
CA THR A 158 20.78 6.06 -14.78
C THR A 158 21.36 7.35 -14.24
N LYS A 159 22.60 7.29 -13.75
CA LYS A 159 23.36 8.48 -13.35
C LYS A 159 23.49 9.53 -14.46
N HIS A 160 23.57 9.14 -15.74
CA HIS A 160 23.70 10.11 -16.84
C HIS A 160 22.43 10.95 -17.04
N ASN A 161 21.26 10.44 -16.65
CA ASN A 161 19.98 11.14 -16.80
C ASN A 161 19.69 12.15 -15.69
N CYS A 162 20.30 12.00 -14.51
CA CYS A 162 19.89 12.76 -13.31
C CYS A 162 21.03 13.34 -12.48
N GLY A 163 22.29 13.07 -12.84
CA GLY A 163 23.49 13.46 -12.11
C GLY A 163 23.69 12.71 -10.78
N SER A 164 22.65 12.64 -9.93
CA SER A 164 22.64 11.87 -8.67
C SER A 164 21.39 11.00 -8.55
N VAL A 165 21.65 9.70 -8.57
CA VAL A 165 20.68 8.62 -8.45
C VAL A 165 20.02 8.62 -7.06
N GLU A 166 20.76 9.04 -6.04
CA GLU A 166 20.30 9.14 -4.65
C GLU A 166 19.26 10.26 -4.48
N LYS A 167 19.41 11.38 -5.19
CA LYS A 167 18.41 12.45 -5.18
C LYS A 167 17.10 11.96 -5.78
N VAL A 168 17.17 11.28 -6.92
CA VAL A 168 16.01 10.65 -7.57
C VAL A 168 15.35 9.62 -6.65
N TRP A 169 16.15 8.75 -6.01
CA TRP A 169 15.64 7.75 -5.09
C TRP A 169 14.93 8.34 -3.87
N ARG A 170 15.50 9.40 -3.27
CA ARG A 170 14.86 10.12 -2.16
C ARG A 170 13.55 10.78 -2.61
N PHE A 171 13.52 11.33 -3.82
CA PHE A 171 12.33 11.96 -4.37
C PHE A 171 11.20 10.95 -4.59
N LEU A 172 11.50 9.78 -5.18
CA LEU A 172 10.51 8.74 -5.45
C LEU A 172 9.96 8.10 -4.16
N ASN A 173 10.76 8.00 -3.11
CA ASN A 173 10.30 7.48 -1.83
C ASN A 173 9.55 8.48 -0.96
N ARG A 174 9.41 9.74 -1.41
CA ARG A 174 8.67 10.73 -0.64
C ARG A 174 7.18 10.34 -0.60
N PRO A 175 6.54 10.27 0.59
CA PRO A 175 5.16 9.78 0.73
C PRO A 175 4.14 10.48 -0.17
N VAL A 176 4.33 11.80 -0.38
CA VAL A 176 3.47 12.67 -1.20
C VAL A 176 3.41 12.24 -2.68
N ARG A 177 4.41 11.50 -3.17
CA ARG A 177 4.51 11.09 -4.58
C ARG A 177 3.83 9.76 -4.89
N ARG A 178 3.66 8.89 -3.89
CA ARG A 178 3.07 7.55 -4.07
C ARG A 178 1.58 7.61 -4.47
N SER A 179 0.90 8.73 -4.27
CA SER A 179 -0.48 8.95 -4.72
C SER A 179 -0.60 9.28 -6.22
N ARG A 180 0.49 9.74 -6.88
CA ARG A 180 0.47 10.17 -8.29
C ARG A 180 0.88 9.08 -9.28
N LEU A 181 1.50 8.00 -8.81
CA LEU A 181 1.98 6.88 -9.61
C LEU A 181 1.20 5.61 -9.27
N PRO A 182 0.04 5.36 -9.91
CA PRO A 182 -0.73 4.15 -9.64
C PRO A 182 0.11 2.92 -9.97
N THR A 183 0.09 1.91 -9.10
CA THR A 183 0.72 0.57 -9.28
C THR A 183 2.25 0.55 -9.46
N CYS A 184 2.93 1.68 -9.28
CA CYS A 184 4.37 1.76 -9.50
C CYS A 184 5.18 1.29 -8.28
N ASN A 185 6.27 0.58 -8.52
CA ASN A 185 7.26 0.22 -7.50
C ASN A 185 8.63 0.71 -7.97
N ALA A 186 9.49 1.18 -7.07
CA ALA A 186 10.82 1.64 -7.43
C ALA A 186 11.89 0.87 -6.64
N ASN A 187 13.04 0.63 -7.27
CA ASN A 187 14.20 0.00 -6.65
C ASN A 187 15.49 0.78 -7.00
N LEU A 188 16.39 0.95 -6.03
CA LEU A 188 17.69 1.57 -6.22
C LEU A 188 18.77 0.49 -6.35
N GLN A 189 19.41 0.44 -7.51
CA GLN A 189 20.56 -0.38 -7.78
C GLN A 189 21.84 0.45 -7.62
N ARG A 190 22.40 0.44 -6.40
CA ARG A 190 23.58 1.25 -6.05
C ARG A 190 24.81 0.87 -6.86
N GLU A 191 25.05 -0.42 -7.04
CA GLU A 191 26.23 -0.93 -7.77
C GLU A 191 26.28 -0.46 -9.22
N ARG A 192 25.12 -0.28 -9.86
CA ARG A 192 24.99 0.18 -11.25
C ARG A 192 24.71 1.67 -11.38
N ALA A 193 24.52 2.37 -10.26
CA ALA A 193 24.02 3.74 -10.25
C ALA A 193 22.75 3.90 -11.10
N GLU A 194 21.76 3.02 -10.87
CA GLU A 194 20.48 3.00 -11.56
C GLU A 194 19.30 3.04 -10.57
N VAL A 195 18.22 3.73 -10.93
CA VAL A 195 16.90 3.56 -10.32
C VAL A 195 16.00 2.86 -11.32
N TRP A 196 15.34 1.80 -10.87
CA TRP A 196 14.35 1.07 -11.66
C TRP A 196 12.96 1.42 -11.15
N VAL A 197 12.09 1.89 -12.04
CA VAL A 197 10.69 2.17 -11.73
C VAL A 197 9.82 1.19 -12.50
N PHE A 198 9.24 0.23 -11.79
CA PHE A 198 8.34 -0.79 -12.32
C PHE A 198 6.92 -0.24 -12.45
N CYS A 199 6.29 -0.50 -13.58
CA CYS A 199 4.90 -0.18 -13.86
C CYS A 199 4.29 -1.23 -14.81
N ASP A 200 2.97 -1.22 -14.96
CA ASP A 200 2.30 -2.06 -15.96
C ASP A 200 2.45 -1.41 -17.34
N VAL A 201 2.58 -2.22 -18.39
CA VAL A 201 2.74 -1.74 -19.78
C VAL A 201 1.63 -0.75 -20.17
N LEU A 202 0.40 -0.97 -19.68
CA LEU A 202 -0.75 -0.09 -19.87
C LEU A 202 -0.46 1.38 -19.50
N PHE A 203 0.30 1.60 -18.43
CA PHE A 203 0.61 2.94 -17.92
C PHE A 203 2.05 3.36 -18.18
N ALA A 204 2.84 2.51 -18.85
CA ALA A 204 4.28 2.69 -18.94
C ALA A 204 4.67 4.00 -19.62
N GLU A 205 4.00 4.38 -20.71
CA GLU A 205 4.28 5.63 -21.41
C GLU A 205 3.97 6.86 -20.54
N GLN A 206 2.80 6.89 -19.90
CA GLN A 206 2.40 7.99 -19.01
C GLN A 206 3.34 8.12 -17.81
N VAL A 207 3.70 6.99 -17.19
CA VAL A 207 4.67 6.95 -16.08
C VAL A 207 6.03 7.47 -16.54
N GLY A 208 6.48 7.09 -17.74
CA GLY A 208 7.74 7.56 -18.30
C GLY A 208 7.78 9.08 -18.49
N ARG A 209 6.73 9.68 -19.06
CA ARG A 209 6.63 11.15 -19.21
C ARG A 209 6.62 11.85 -17.86
N LEU A 210 5.81 11.37 -16.91
CA LEU A 210 5.76 11.91 -15.56
C LEU A 210 7.11 11.83 -14.85
N LEU A 211 7.86 10.74 -15.02
CA LEU A 211 9.22 10.61 -14.49
C LEU A 211 10.16 11.64 -15.10
N LYS A 212 10.13 11.88 -16.41
CA LYS A 212 10.98 12.90 -17.05
C LYS A 212 10.66 14.31 -16.55
N GLU A 213 9.39 14.66 -16.45
CA GLU A 213 8.93 15.97 -16.01
C GLU A 213 9.28 16.24 -14.53
N GLU A 214 8.94 15.29 -13.65
CA GLU A 214 9.04 15.49 -12.20
C GLU A 214 10.46 15.36 -11.67
N LEU A 215 11.28 14.53 -12.31
CA LEU A 215 12.68 14.34 -11.94
C LEU A 215 13.64 15.19 -12.80
N GLN A 216 13.10 15.96 -13.76
CA GLN A 216 13.86 16.78 -14.70
C GLN A 216 15.00 15.98 -15.37
N LEU A 217 14.67 14.78 -15.85
CA LEU A 217 15.66 13.86 -16.42
C LEU A 217 16.19 14.39 -17.75
N SER A 218 17.51 14.36 -17.93
CA SER A 218 18.18 14.67 -19.19
C SER A 218 18.30 13.45 -20.09
N GLY A 219 18.30 13.68 -21.40
CA GLY A 219 18.46 12.65 -22.41
C GLY A 219 17.29 11.67 -22.47
N SER A 220 17.58 10.44 -22.90
CA SER A 220 16.57 9.38 -23.04
C SER A 220 16.60 8.40 -21.87
N ILE A 221 15.42 7.99 -21.42
CA ILE A 221 15.24 6.88 -20.48
C ILE A 221 14.73 5.65 -21.23
N PHE A 222 15.01 4.46 -20.72
CA PHE A 222 14.68 3.21 -21.40
C PHE A 222 13.64 2.41 -20.63
N LEU A 223 12.62 1.92 -21.33
CA LEU A 223 11.70 0.92 -20.83
C LEU A 223 12.27 -0.46 -21.14
N SER A 224 12.34 -1.30 -20.12
CA SER A 224 12.80 -2.67 -20.23
C SER A 224 11.75 -3.65 -19.74
N VAL A 225 11.57 -4.73 -20.48
CA VAL A 225 10.69 -5.85 -20.12
C VAL A 225 11.55 -7.08 -19.83
N HIS A 226 11.15 -7.84 -18.81
CA HIS A 226 11.84 -9.07 -18.44
C HIS A 226 11.91 -10.02 -19.65
N ARG A 227 13.09 -10.62 -19.90
CA ARG A 227 13.46 -11.46 -21.06
C ARG A 227 13.61 -10.74 -22.42
N LEU A 228 12.95 -9.60 -22.63
CA LEU A 228 13.05 -8.84 -23.89
C LEU A 228 14.12 -7.76 -23.88
N GLY A 229 14.58 -7.33 -22.70
CA GLY A 229 15.58 -6.27 -22.60
C GLY A 229 14.93 -4.90 -22.84
N ARG A 230 15.62 -3.99 -23.53
CA ARG A 230 15.13 -2.63 -23.81
C ARG A 230 14.17 -2.68 -24.99
N VAL A 231 12.94 -2.21 -24.78
CA VAL A 231 11.87 -2.26 -25.79
C VAL A 231 11.44 -0.88 -26.27
N PHE A 232 11.62 0.16 -25.45
CA PHE A 232 11.17 1.51 -25.76
C PHE A 232 12.07 2.56 -25.11
N SER A 233 12.07 3.78 -25.64
CA SER A 233 12.77 4.93 -25.04
C SER A 233 11.96 6.21 -25.15
N LEU A 234 12.07 7.07 -24.13
CA LEU A 234 11.49 8.42 -24.09
C LEU A 234 12.56 9.47 -23.91
#